data_AF-A0A1M6VF19-F1
#
_entry.id   AF-A0A1M6VF19-F1
#
_cell.length_a   1.000
_cell.length_b   1.000
_cell.length_c   1.000
_cell.angle_alpha   90.00
_cell.angle_beta   90.00
_cell.angle_gamma   90.00
#
_symmetry.space_group_name_H-M   'P 1'
#
loop_
_entity.id
_entity.type
_entity.pdbx_description
1 polymer ?
#
loop_
_entity_poly.entity_id
_entity_poly.type
_entity_poly.pdbx_seq_one_letter_code
_entity_poly.pdbx_strand_id
1 'polypeptide(L)'
;MKPTSAFRFLLSKYSTPVLHTVLTLVLVGHFTVVAFSMLPANPISHQYKYQIQGYMNPWFSQTWNLFAPNPIASNQRLLFQYQIFQKGEPRLSGWVDVVEPLTDLKKVSYWSPVQRVLKHISASTNEVIETQNKAIKFATRQDTLAQDTAKTRRFLRGVIAQSSGHRAIMQYSRHTFRRMCQAHPSWAGADSVLVTYRVLNQEFPRFSKRETDYFNEKNSRYSHLTSEAYPLRLALR
;
A
#
# COMPACT_ATOMS: atom_id res chain seq x y z
N MET A 1 -17.95 -57.27 -29.64
CA MET A 1 -19.14 -56.68 -30.31
C MET A 1 -18.86 -55.20 -30.57
N LYS A 2 -18.81 -54.76 -31.84
CA LYS A 2 -18.58 -53.34 -32.19
C LYS A 2 -19.87 -52.56 -31.93
N PRO A 3 -19.84 -51.39 -31.28
CA PRO A 3 -21.05 -50.59 -31.06
C PRO A 3 -21.66 -50.19 -32.41
N THR A 4 -22.96 -50.43 -32.55
CA THR A 4 -23.78 -50.14 -33.72
C THR A 4 -23.67 -48.66 -34.10
N SER A 5 -23.66 -48.36 -35.41
CA SER A 5 -23.44 -47.00 -35.94
C SER A 5 -24.44 -45.98 -35.40
N ALA A 6 -25.67 -46.40 -35.10
CA ALA A 6 -26.72 -45.58 -34.50
C ALA A 6 -26.38 -45.07 -33.08
N PHE A 7 -25.70 -45.88 -32.27
CA PHE A 7 -25.28 -45.48 -30.91
C PHE A 7 -24.17 -44.43 -30.95
N ARG A 8 -23.20 -44.56 -31.89
CA ARG A 8 -22.17 -43.55 -32.14
C ARG A 8 -22.73 -42.24 -32.68
N PHE A 9 -23.77 -42.31 -33.53
CA PHE A 9 -24.44 -41.13 -34.08
C PHE A 9 -25.23 -40.37 -33.01
N LEU A 10 -25.96 -41.06 -32.13
CA LEU A 10 -26.67 -40.45 -31.00
C LEU A 10 -25.70 -39.84 -29.97
N LEU A 11 -24.60 -40.52 -29.62
CA LEU A 11 -23.55 -39.92 -28.77
C LEU A 11 -22.95 -38.67 -29.41
N SER A 12 -22.65 -38.70 -30.71
CA SER A 12 -22.12 -37.54 -31.44
C SER A 12 -23.11 -36.37 -31.51
N LYS A 13 -24.42 -36.65 -31.64
CA LYS A 13 -25.47 -35.65 -31.79
C LYS A 13 -25.76 -34.88 -30.50
N TYR A 14 -25.62 -35.53 -29.34
CA TYR A 14 -25.83 -34.89 -28.02
C TYR A 14 -24.53 -34.46 -27.35
N SER A 15 -23.38 -35.05 -27.71
CA SER A 15 -22.08 -34.67 -27.14
C SER A 15 -21.69 -33.23 -27.49
N THR A 16 -21.96 -32.77 -28.72
CA THR A 16 -21.64 -31.41 -29.13
C THR A 16 -22.50 -30.37 -28.41
N PRO A 17 -23.85 -30.38 -28.37
CA PRO A 17 -24.61 -29.36 -27.65
C PRO A 17 -24.30 -29.35 -26.16
N VAL A 18 -24.11 -30.53 -25.53
CA VAL A 18 -23.70 -30.62 -24.12
C VAL A 18 -22.35 -29.95 -23.90
N LEU A 19 -21.37 -30.20 -24.77
CA LEU A 19 -20.06 -29.53 -24.73
C LEU A 19 -20.20 -28.01 -24.85
N HIS A 20 -21.01 -27.51 -25.80
CA HIS A 20 -21.24 -26.07 -25.97
C HIS A 20 -21.90 -25.46 -24.74
N THR A 21 -22.89 -26.13 -24.15
CA THR A 21 -23.57 -25.66 -22.93
C THR A 21 -22.60 -25.59 -21.75
N VAL A 22 -21.79 -26.65 -21.54
CA VAL A 22 -20.78 -26.68 -20.48
C VAL A 22 -19.75 -25.57 -20.69
N LEU A 23 -19.23 -25.41 -21.91
CA LEU A 23 -18.26 -24.36 -22.23
C LEU A 23 -18.85 -22.96 -22.00
N THR A 24 -20.09 -22.73 -22.41
CA THR A 24 -20.79 -21.46 -22.20
C THR A 24 -20.92 -21.15 -20.71
N LEU A 25 -21.32 -22.12 -19.89
CA LEU A 25 -21.43 -21.93 -18.44
C LEU A 25 -20.07 -21.62 -17.80
N VAL A 26 -19.01 -22.31 -18.22
CA VAL A 26 -17.64 -22.05 -17.74
C VAL A 26 -17.19 -20.64 -18.11
N LEU A 27 -17.40 -20.22 -19.36
CA LEU A 27 -17.04 -18.88 -19.83
C LEU A 27 -17.85 -17.80 -19.10
N VAL A 28 -19.16 -17.98 -18.94
CA VAL A 28 -20.00 -17.04 -18.18
C VAL A 28 -19.49 -16.93 -16.74
N GLY A 29 -19.17 -18.04 -16.08
CA GLY A 29 -18.59 -18.03 -14.74
C GLY A 29 -17.24 -17.30 -14.69
N HIS A 30 -16.33 -17.61 -15.62
CA HIS A 30 -15.04 -16.94 -15.75
C HIS A 30 -15.18 -15.43 -15.92
N PHE A 31 -15.95 -14.99 -16.93
CA PHE A 31 -16.13 -13.56 -17.22
C PHE A 31 -16.86 -12.84 -16.08
N THR A 32 -17.74 -13.51 -15.35
CA THR A 32 -18.36 -12.95 -14.15
C THR A 32 -17.31 -12.66 -13.08
N VAL A 33 -16.41 -13.60 -12.78
CA VAL A 33 -15.34 -13.39 -11.80
C VAL A 33 -14.37 -12.30 -12.26
N VAL A 34 -14.00 -12.29 -13.55
CA VAL A 34 -13.15 -11.24 -14.14
C VAL A 34 -13.83 -9.88 -14.02
N ALA A 35 -15.12 -9.76 -14.35
CA ALA A 35 -15.87 -8.52 -14.22
C ALA A 35 -15.85 -8.02 -12.77
N PHE A 36 -16.13 -8.88 -11.77
CA PHE A 36 -16.05 -8.51 -10.36
C PHE A 36 -14.65 -8.06 -9.91
N SER A 37 -13.59 -8.58 -10.53
CA SER A 37 -12.21 -8.14 -10.24
C SER A 37 -11.89 -6.75 -10.79
N MET A 38 -12.58 -6.32 -11.85
CA MET A 38 -12.36 -5.05 -12.54
C MET A 38 -13.36 -3.95 -12.11
N LEU A 39 -14.49 -4.34 -11.51
CA LEU A 39 -15.47 -3.39 -11.02
C LEU A 39 -14.87 -2.46 -9.96
N PRO A 40 -15.32 -1.20 -9.89
CA PRO A 40 -14.99 -0.31 -8.78
C PRO A 40 -15.34 -0.97 -7.43
N ALA A 41 -14.69 -0.51 -6.36
CA ALA A 41 -14.93 -1.02 -5.02
C ALA A 41 -16.44 -1.09 -4.72
N ASN A 42 -16.94 -2.30 -4.48
CA ASN A 42 -18.35 -2.57 -4.21
C ASN A 42 -18.48 -3.60 -3.07
N PRO A 43 -19.63 -3.65 -2.37
CA PRO A 43 -19.78 -4.52 -1.19
C PRO A 43 -19.58 -6.01 -1.49
N ILE A 44 -20.02 -6.45 -2.68
CA ILE A 44 -19.93 -7.85 -3.12
C ILE A 44 -18.46 -8.23 -3.36
N SER A 45 -17.71 -7.41 -4.08
CA SER A 45 -16.28 -7.65 -4.33
C SER A 45 -15.44 -7.56 -3.06
N HIS A 46 -15.87 -6.76 -2.07
CA HIS A 46 -15.23 -6.72 -0.76
C HIS A 46 -15.48 -8.00 0.06
N GLN A 47 -16.72 -8.51 0.07
CA GLN A 47 -17.09 -9.73 0.79
C GLN A 47 -16.38 -10.97 0.24
N TYR A 48 -16.27 -11.07 -1.09
CA TYR A 48 -15.66 -12.22 -1.77
C TYR A 48 -14.23 -11.96 -2.25
N LYS A 49 -13.54 -10.98 -1.68
CA LYS A 49 -12.22 -10.52 -2.13
C LYS A 49 -11.20 -11.65 -2.24
N TYR A 50 -11.15 -12.54 -1.25
CA TYR A 50 -10.18 -13.65 -1.22
C TYR A 50 -10.47 -14.70 -2.30
N GLN A 51 -11.73 -15.01 -2.55
CA GLN A 51 -12.17 -15.97 -3.56
C GLN A 51 -11.88 -15.44 -4.97
N ILE A 52 -12.22 -14.17 -5.22
CA ILE A 52 -11.93 -13.49 -6.49
C ILE A 52 -10.42 -13.47 -6.73
N GLN A 53 -9.62 -13.04 -5.73
CA GLN A 53 -8.16 -13.02 -5.86
C GLN A 53 -7.55 -14.42 -6.04
N GLY A 54 -8.06 -15.43 -5.33
CA GLY A 54 -7.61 -16.82 -5.48
C GLY A 54 -7.82 -17.37 -6.88
N TYR A 55 -8.94 -17.04 -7.53
CA TYR A 55 -9.21 -17.41 -8.91
C TYR A 55 -8.36 -16.61 -9.91
N MET A 56 -8.16 -15.32 -9.68
CA MET A 56 -7.50 -14.41 -10.63
C MET A 56 -5.97 -14.52 -10.63
N ASN A 57 -5.35 -14.66 -9.46
CA ASN A 57 -3.91 -14.57 -9.29
C ASN A 57 -3.06 -15.65 -10.02
N PRO A 58 -3.52 -16.87 -10.31
CA PRO A 58 -2.73 -17.81 -11.13
C PRO A 58 -2.71 -17.48 -12.62
N TRP A 59 -3.74 -16.81 -13.16
CA TRP A 59 -3.92 -16.61 -14.61
C TRP A 59 -3.67 -15.17 -15.06
N PHE A 60 -3.97 -14.19 -14.21
CA PHE A 60 -3.93 -12.76 -14.53
C PHE A 60 -3.00 -11.99 -13.60
N SER A 61 -1.85 -12.57 -13.25
CA SER A 61 -0.80 -11.79 -12.60
C SER A 61 -0.32 -10.72 -13.58
N GLN A 62 -0.79 -9.48 -13.41
CA GLN A 62 -0.35 -8.35 -14.21
C GLN A 62 1.10 -8.03 -13.85
N THR A 63 2.05 -8.54 -14.63
CA THR A 63 3.46 -8.23 -14.48
C THR A 63 3.90 -7.38 -15.67
N TRP A 64 4.16 -6.10 -15.41
CA TRP A 64 4.68 -5.16 -16.42
C TRP A 64 6.15 -5.41 -16.78
N ASN A 65 6.76 -6.46 -16.20
CA ASN A 65 8.17 -6.78 -16.32
C ASN A 65 8.61 -7.09 -17.75
N LEU A 66 7.69 -7.56 -18.61
CA LEU A 66 7.98 -7.83 -20.03
C LEU A 66 8.23 -6.54 -20.82
N PHE A 67 7.56 -5.44 -20.46
CA PHE A 67 7.64 -4.16 -21.19
C PHE A 67 8.50 -3.11 -20.46
N ALA A 68 8.65 -3.26 -19.15
CA ALA A 68 9.55 -2.47 -18.34
C ALA A 68 10.11 -3.40 -17.25
N PRO A 69 11.31 -3.97 -17.42
CA PRO A 69 11.92 -4.90 -16.45
C PRO A 69 12.19 -4.28 -15.07
N ASN A 70 12.12 -2.96 -14.97
CA ASN A 70 12.19 -2.19 -13.73
C ASN A 70 11.25 -0.98 -13.85
N PRO A 71 9.92 -1.17 -13.82
CA PRO A 71 9.02 -0.03 -13.81
C PRO A 71 9.16 0.63 -12.44
N ILE A 72 9.62 1.88 -12.39
CA ILE A 72 9.65 2.62 -11.13
C ILE A 72 8.20 3.00 -10.79
N ALA A 73 7.50 2.12 -10.10
CA ALA A 73 6.07 2.27 -9.79
C ALA A 73 5.82 3.42 -8.79
N SER A 74 6.77 3.67 -7.90
CA SER A 74 6.82 4.85 -7.04
C SER A 74 8.23 4.97 -6.44
N ASN A 75 8.68 6.20 -6.18
CA ASN A 75 9.88 6.45 -5.36
C ASN A 75 9.45 7.23 -4.12
N GLN A 76 8.93 6.46 -3.16
CA GLN A 76 8.40 6.98 -1.91
C GLN A 76 9.43 6.83 -0.80
N ARG A 77 9.67 7.91 -0.06
CA ARG A 77 10.44 7.90 1.18
C ARG A 77 9.48 8.07 2.36
N LEU A 78 9.71 7.30 3.42
CA LEU A 78 9.01 7.45 4.70
C LEU A 78 10.01 8.02 5.70
N LEU A 79 9.69 9.18 6.25
CA LEU A 79 10.52 9.87 7.21
C LEU A 79 9.80 10.00 8.54
N PHE A 80 10.55 9.90 9.63
CA PHE A 80 10.05 10.14 10.98
C PHE A 80 10.73 11.34 11.61
N GLN A 81 9.96 12.11 12.36
CA GLN A 81 10.46 13.15 13.26
C GLN A 81 9.84 12.94 14.63
N TYR A 82 10.67 13.05 15.67
CA TYR A 82 10.27 12.84 17.06
C TYR A 82 10.32 14.15 17.82
N GLN A 83 9.26 14.43 18.57
CA GLN A 83 9.23 15.44 19.63
C GLN A 83 9.38 14.70 20.95
N ILE A 84 10.53 14.90 21.59
CA ILE A 84 10.96 14.17 22.77
C ILE A 84 10.87 15.12 23.96
N PHE A 85 9.98 14.83 24.90
CA PHE A 85 9.81 15.64 26.10
C PHE A 85 10.64 15.06 27.24
N GLN A 86 11.51 15.88 27.83
CA GLN A 86 12.34 15.52 28.98
C GLN A 86 12.33 16.64 30.00
N LYS A 87 11.84 16.35 31.21
CA LYS A 87 11.75 17.35 32.30
C LYS A 87 11.01 18.62 31.87
N GLY A 88 10.01 18.47 31.00
CA GLY A 88 9.23 19.58 30.44
C GLY A 88 9.84 20.27 29.21
N GLU A 89 11.10 19.99 28.86
CA GLU A 89 11.76 20.58 27.69
C GLU A 89 11.55 19.74 26.42
N PRO A 90 10.94 20.30 25.35
CA PRO A 90 10.78 19.60 24.08
C PRO A 90 12.07 19.63 23.27
N ARG A 91 12.56 18.46 22.87
CA ARG A 91 13.65 18.31 21.90
C ARG A 91 13.12 17.70 20.60
N LEU A 92 13.42 18.35 19.49
CA LEU A 92 13.02 17.88 18.16
C LEU A 92 14.17 17.09 17.54
N SER A 93 13.88 15.90 17.02
CA SER A 93 14.85 15.17 16.19
C SER A 93 14.89 15.77 14.77
N GLY A 94 15.99 15.52 14.06
CA GLY A 94 15.99 15.63 12.60
C GLY A 94 14.99 14.65 11.98
N TRP A 95 14.68 14.86 10.69
CA TRP A 95 13.95 13.87 9.90
C TRP A 95 14.84 12.66 9.64
N VAL A 96 14.31 11.47 9.95
CA VAL A 96 15.01 10.20 9.76
C VAL A 96 14.34 9.42 8.66
N ASP A 97 15.04 9.20 7.56
CA ASP A 97 14.58 8.34 6.47
C ASP A 97 14.75 6.86 6.85
N VAL A 98 13.66 6.09 6.77
CA VAL A 98 13.68 4.65 7.05
C VAL A 98 13.71 3.78 5.79
N VAL A 99 13.48 4.36 4.62
CA VAL A 99 13.40 3.63 3.34
C VAL A 99 14.76 3.58 2.66
N GLU A 100 15.50 4.69 2.65
CA GLU A 100 16.77 4.79 1.92
C GLU A 100 17.83 3.81 2.45
N PRO A 101 18.13 3.73 3.77
CA PRO A 101 19.09 2.75 4.29
C PRO A 101 18.69 1.29 4.01
N LEU A 102 17.38 0.98 4.04
CA LEU A 102 16.88 -0.35 3.71
C LEU A 102 16.99 -0.64 2.21
N THR A 103 16.84 0.37 1.38
CA THR A 103 16.99 0.26 -0.07
C THR A 103 18.44 -0.02 -0.45
N ASP A 104 19.40 0.62 0.21
CA ASP A 104 20.82 0.34 0.02
C ASP A 104 21.19 -1.05 0.53
N LEU A 105 20.67 -1.44 1.70
CA LEU A 105 20.87 -2.81 2.22
C LEU A 105 20.32 -3.88 1.26
N LYS A 106 19.17 -3.62 0.63
CA LYS A 106 18.57 -4.50 -0.40
C LYS A 106 19.49 -4.69 -1.61
N LYS A 107 20.22 -3.65 -2.03
CA LYS A 107 21.11 -3.73 -3.20
C LYS A 107 22.28 -4.70 -2.97
N VAL A 108 22.77 -4.79 -1.74
CA VAL A 108 23.91 -5.65 -1.40
C VAL A 108 23.51 -7.00 -0.79
N SER A 109 22.34 -7.08 -0.15
CA SER A 109 21.86 -8.27 0.56
C SER A 109 20.70 -8.95 -0.15
N TYR A 110 20.98 -9.61 -1.29
CA TYR A 110 19.95 -10.26 -2.11
C TYR A 110 19.11 -11.31 -1.35
N TRP A 111 19.70 -12.02 -0.39
CA TRP A 111 19.05 -13.09 0.37
C TRP A 111 18.45 -12.65 1.71
N SER A 112 18.40 -11.33 1.98
CA SER A 112 17.86 -10.78 3.22
C SER A 112 16.33 -10.59 3.17
N PRO A 113 15.62 -10.71 4.30
CA PRO A 113 14.20 -10.37 4.38
C PRO A 113 13.92 -8.86 4.19
N VAL A 114 14.94 -8.02 4.01
CA VAL A 114 14.81 -6.56 3.79
C VAL A 114 13.83 -6.21 2.68
N GLN A 115 13.77 -7.00 1.59
CA GLN A 115 12.81 -6.77 0.52
C GLN A 115 11.36 -6.92 1.01
N ARG A 116 11.09 -7.86 1.91
CA ARG A 116 9.74 -8.06 2.49
C ARG A 116 9.37 -6.90 3.42
N VAL A 117 10.33 -6.42 4.21
CA VAL A 117 10.15 -5.24 5.07
C VAL A 117 9.82 -4.00 4.24
N LEU A 118 10.60 -3.73 3.19
CA LEU A 118 10.36 -2.61 2.27
C LEU A 118 8.99 -2.71 1.59
N LYS A 119 8.58 -3.91 1.15
CA LYS A 119 7.24 -4.14 0.59
C LYS A 119 6.14 -3.84 1.61
N HIS A 120 6.33 -4.26 2.87
CA HIS A 120 5.37 -3.98 3.93
C HIS A 120 5.28 -2.49 4.25
N ILE A 121 6.41 -1.77 4.31
CA ILE A 121 6.43 -0.31 4.49
C ILE A 121 5.68 0.37 3.35
N SER A 122 6.01 0.03 2.09
CA SER A 122 5.34 0.58 0.91
C SER A 122 3.83 0.31 0.91
N ALA A 123 3.41 -0.93 1.21
CA ALA A 123 1.99 -1.27 1.32
C ALA A 123 1.27 -0.47 2.43
N SER A 124 1.92 -0.29 3.58
CA SER A 124 1.38 0.49 4.71
C SER A 124 1.24 1.97 4.34
N THR A 125 2.24 2.54 3.67
CA THR A 125 2.23 3.92 3.20
C THR A 125 1.15 4.16 2.15
N ASN A 126 1.01 3.25 1.18
CA ASN A 126 -0.02 3.35 0.14
C ASN A 126 -1.43 3.21 0.73
N GLU A 127 -1.65 2.31 1.68
CA GLU A 127 -2.94 2.17 2.35
C GLU A 127 -3.33 3.42 3.14
N VAL A 128 -2.38 4.10 3.79
CA VAL A 128 -2.63 5.39 4.48
C VAL A 128 -2.99 6.48 3.47
N ILE A 129 -2.25 6.61 2.37
CA ILE A 129 -2.55 7.58 1.30
C ILE A 129 -3.95 7.33 0.73
N GLU A 130 -4.25 6.07 0.40
CA GLU A 130 -5.54 5.68 -0.19
C GLU A 130 -6.69 5.95 0.78
N THR A 131 -6.53 5.54 2.04
CA THR A 131 -7.49 5.78 3.12
C THR A 131 -7.74 7.28 3.31
N GLN A 132 -6.68 8.09 3.35
CA GLN A 132 -6.80 9.54 3.47
C GLN A 132 -7.53 10.15 2.27
N ASN A 133 -7.18 9.75 1.05
CA ASN A 133 -7.83 10.27 -0.17
C ASN A 133 -9.33 9.92 -0.21
N LYS A 134 -9.69 8.69 0.19
CA LYS A 134 -11.10 8.28 0.31
C LYS A 134 -11.82 9.07 1.40
N ALA A 135 -11.18 9.28 2.55
CA ALA A 135 -11.76 10.03 3.66
C ALA A 135 -11.97 11.51 3.30
N ILE A 136 -11.01 12.14 2.61
CA ILE A 136 -11.16 13.50 2.08
C ILE A 136 -12.32 13.56 1.10
N LYS A 137 -12.40 12.62 0.14
CA LYS A 137 -13.50 12.56 -0.84
C LYS A 137 -14.87 12.35 -0.19
N PHE A 138 -14.92 11.62 0.93
CA PHE A 138 -16.13 11.46 1.72
C PHE A 138 -16.47 12.78 2.44
N ALA A 139 -15.51 13.40 3.12
CA ALA A 139 -15.71 14.64 3.84
C ALA A 139 -16.17 15.79 2.93
N THR A 140 -15.63 15.89 1.70
CA THR A 140 -16.05 16.92 0.74
C THR A 140 -17.46 16.71 0.19
N ARG A 141 -17.98 15.48 0.22
CA ARG A 141 -19.37 15.19 -0.20
C ARG A 141 -20.39 15.43 0.91
N GLN A 142 -19.95 15.60 2.15
CA GLN A 142 -20.82 15.75 3.29
C GLN A 142 -20.82 17.23 3.74
N ASP A 143 -21.95 17.92 3.57
CA ASP A 143 -22.05 19.38 3.77
C ASP A 143 -21.53 19.85 5.13
N THR A 144 -21.80 19.11 6.20
CA THR A 144 -21.37 19.46 7.56
C THR A 144 -19.86 19.34 7.78
N LEU A 145 -19.18 18.44 7.06
CA LEU A 145 -17.72 18.28 7.10
C LEU A 145 -17.05 19.24 6.11
N ALA A 146 -17.61 19.38 4.91
CA ALA A 146 -17.10 20.27 3.87
C ALA A 146 -16.96 21.73 4.35
N GLN A 147 -17.88 22.19 5.21
CA GLN A 147 -17.88 23.56 5.75
C GLN A 147 -17.05 23.73 7.03
N ASP A 148 -16.80 22.66 7.80
CA ASP A 148 -16.16 22.71 9.11
C ASP A 148 -14.75 22.08 9.09
N THR A 149 -13.74 22.96 9.01
CA THR A 149 -12.32 22.56 8.97
C THR A 149 -11.90 21.75 10.20
N ALA A 150 -12.42 22.06 11.39
CA ALA A 150 -12.03 21.39 12.62
C ALA A 150 -12.66 19.98 12.73
N LYS A 151 -13.94 19.85 12.38
CA LYS A 151 -14.61 18.53 12.33
C LYS A 151 -13.99 17.64 11.27
N THR A 152 -13.68 18.17 10.08
CA THR A 152 -13.00 17.41 9.02
C THR A 152 -11.63 16.94 9.48
N ARG A 153 -10.84 17.81 10.10
CA ARG A 153 -9.53 17.42 10.67
C ARG A 153 -9.65 16.29 11.69
N ARG A 154 -10.59 16.40 12.63
CA ARG A 154 -10.84 15.35 13.65
C ARG A 154 -11.30 14.03 13.03
N PHE A 155 -12.19 14.09 12.04
CA PHE A 155 -12.65 12.94 11.28
C PHE A 155 -11.49 12.24 10.55
N LEU A 156 -10.73 12.99 9.76
CA LEU A 156 -9.57 12.47 9.02
C LEU A 156 -8.55 11.83 9.97
N ARG A 157 -8.24 12.48 11.08
CA ARG A 157 -7.35 11.94 12.11
C ARG A 157 -7.88 10.60 12.65
N GLY A 158 -9.17 10.52 12.96
CA GLY A 158 -9.80 9.30 13.46
C GLY A 158 -9.72 8.15 12.45
N VAL A 159 -10.02 8.42 11.19
CA VAL A 159 -9.98 7.41 10.11
C VAL A 159 -8.56 6.92 9.88
N ILE A 160 -7.58 7.83 9.78
CA ILE A 160 -6.17 7.46 9.58
C ILE A 160 -5.64 6.68 10.79
N ALA A 161 -5.93 7.11 12.02
CA ALA A 161 -5.47 6.43 13.23
C ALA A 161 -5.98 4.98 13.36
N GLN A 162 -7.13 4.68 12.76
CA GLN A 162 -7.72 3.34 12.75
C GLN A 162 -7.21 2.44 11.62
N SER A 163 -6.58 3.02 10.58
CA SER A 163 -6.05 2.27 9.44
C SER A 163 -4.92 1.31 9.82
N SER A 164 -4.81 0.22 9.06
CA SER A 164 -3.82 -0.84 9.33
C SER A 164 -2.40 -0.37 9.00
N GLY A 165 -2.24 0.40 7.93
CA GLY A 165 -0.98 1.00 7.52
C GLY A 165 -0.49 2.04 8.50
N HIS A 166 -1.36 2.86 9.08
CA HIS A 166 -0.96 3.78 10.15
C HIS A 166 -0.39 3.02 11.36
N ARG A 167 -1.08 1.95 11.81
CA ARG A 167 -0.59 1.13 12.94
C ARG A 167 0.77 0.52 12.65
N ALA A 168 0.97 0.02 11.43
CA ALA A 168 2.26 -0.50 10.99
C ALA A 168 3.35 0.58 10.99
N ILE A 169 3.08 1.75 10.41
CA ILE A 169 3.99 2.90 10.40
C ILE A 169 4.38 3.30 11.84
N MET A 170 3.41 3.35 12.75
CA MET A 170 3.65 3.64 14.18
C MET A 170 4.47 2.56 14.88
N GLN A 171 4.36 1.30 14.46
CA GLN A 171 5.21 0.23 14.98
C GLN A 171 6.66 0.35 14.48
N TYR A 172 6.85 0.68 13.19
CA TYR A 172 8.17 0.94 12.63
C TYR A 172 8.82 2.18 13.24
N SER A 173 8.05 3.24 13.49
CA SER A 173 8.58 4.45 14.15
C SER A 173 9.03 4.14 15.58
N ARG A 174 8.30 3.30 16.33
CA ARG A 174 8.75 2.84 17.65
C ARG A 174 10.08 2.11 17.58
N HIS A 175 10.26 1.21 16.62
CA HIS A 175 11.51 0.51 16.42
C HIS A 175 12.66 1.46 16.06
N THR A 176 12.39 2.41 15.16
CA THR A 176 13.35 3.43 14.73
C THR A 176 13.77 4.32 15.89
N PHE A 177 12.82 4.80 16.69
CA PHE A 177 13.11 5.61 17.88
C PHE A 177 13.99 4.86 18.89
N ARG A 178 13.70 3.58 19.17
CA ARG A 178 14.54 2.76 20.06
C ARG A 178 15.98 2.64 19.55
N ARG A 179 16.17 2.47 18.24
CA ARG A 179 17.50 2.47 17.61
C ARG A 179 18.19 3.83 17.76
N MET A 180 17.46 4.94 17.62
CA MET A 180 18.01 6.28 17.87
C MET A 180 18.44 6.47 19.33
N CYS A 181 17.68 5.96 20.30
CA CYS A 181 18.06 6.01 21.71
C CYS A 181 19.37 5.26 22.00
N GLN A 182 19.75 4.27 21.19
CA GLN A 182 21.07 3.62 21.32
C GLN A 182 22.21 4.55 20.90
N ALA A 183 22.01 5.36 19.86
CA ALA A 183 22.97 6.38 19.41
C ALA A 183 22.96 7.64 20.31
N HIS A 184 21.81 7.96 20.92
CA HIS A 184 21.62 9.09 21.82
C HIS A 184 21.03 8.61 23.16
N PRO A 185 21.86 8.12 24.10
CA PRO A 185 21.38 7.54 25.37
C PRO A 185 20.53 8.49 26.20
N SER A 186 20.75 9.81 26.07
CA SER A 186 19.95 10.82 26.75
C SER A 186 18.46 10.71 26.39
N TRP A 187 18.12 10.30 25.17
CA TRP A 187 16.72 10.19 24.69
C TRP A 187 15.97 8.99 25.28
N ALA A 188 16.69 8.01 25.84
CA ALA A 188 16.07 6.83 26.44
C ALA A 188 15.24 7.16 27.70
N GLY A 189 15.56 8.26 28.40
CA GLY A 189 14.84 8.75 29.58
C GLY A 189 13.75 9.78 29.25
N ALA A 190 13.13 9.72 28.07
CA ALA A 190 12.05 10.63 27.69
C ALA A 190 10.75 10.33 28.46
N ASP A 191 10.09 11.38 28.97
CA ASP A 191 8.81 11.28 29.68
C ASP A 191 7.67 10.95 28.70
N SER A 192 7.68 11.62 27.55
CA SER A 192 6.75 11.34 26.46
C SER A 192 7.39 11.64 25.11
N VAL A 193 6.91 10.95 24.08
CA VAL A 193 7.40 11.13 22.72
C VAL A 193 6.21 11.23 21.78
N LEU A 194 6.17 12.27 20.97
CA LEU A 194 5.27 12.36 19.83
C LEU A 194 6.07 12.07 18.56
N VAL A 195 5.47 11.33 17.64
CA VAL A 195 6.03 11.07 16.32
C VAL A 195 5.17 11.71 15.25
N THR A 196 5.83 12.37 14.31
CA THR A 196 5.27 12.83 13.06
C THR A 196 5.95 12.05 11.94
N TYR A 197 5.18 11.50 11.01
CA TYR A 197 5.72 10.87 9.81
C TYR A 197 5.42 11.69 8.58
N ARG A 198 6.34 11.66 7.62
CA ARG A 198 6.19 12.28 6.32
C ARG A 198 6.42 11.26 5.24
N VAL A 199 5.49 11.17 4.31
CA VAL A 199 5.65 10.42 3.07
C VAL A 199 6.05 11.41 2.00
N LEU A 200 7.27 11.29 1.49
CA LEU A 200 7.72 12.01 0.29
C LEU A 200 7.49 11.11 -0.91
N ASN A 201 6.78 11.59 -1.90
CA ASN A 201 6.63 10.93 -3.17
C ASN A 201 7.42 11.71 -4.22
N GLN A 202 8.49 11.11 -4.73
CA GLN A 202 9.31 11.70 -5.77
C GLN A 202 8.59 11.51 -7.11
N GLU A 203 8.18 12.63 -7.70
CA GLU A 203 7.62 12.68 -9.04
C GLU A 203 8.75 12.63 -10.05
N PHE A 204 8.67 11.66 -10.96
CA PHE A 204 9.59 11.60 -12.08
C PHE A 204 9.37 12.79 -13.01
N PRO A 205 10.45 13.37 -13.55
CA PRO A 205 10.31 14.35 -14.60
C PRO A 205 9.56 13.71 -15.79
N ARG A 206 8.75 14.52 -16.48
CA ARG A 206 8.01 14.09 -17.67
C ARG A 206 8.97 13.43 -18.67
N PHE A 207 8.49 12.45 -19.42
CA PHE A 207 9.31 11.73 -20.43
C PHE A 207 10.04 12.66 -21.42
N SER A 208 9.48 13.83 -21.74
CA SER A 208 10.14 14.84 -22.59
C SER A 208 11.42 15.43 -21.98
N LYS A 209 11.63 15.29 -20.67
CA LYS A 209 12.83 15.70 -19.95
C LYS A 209 13.73 14.52 -19.58
N ARG A 210 13.63 13.38 -20.29
CA ARG A 210 14.40 12.18 -19.96
C ARG A 210 15.92 12.30 -20.02
N GLU A 211 16.39 13.28 -20.78
CA GLU A 211 17.82 13.56 -20.92
C GLU A 211 18.38 14.30 -19.68
N THR A 212 17.53 14.80 -18.77
CA THR A 212 17.99 15.31 -17.47
C THR A 212 18.26 14.13 -16.55
N ASP A 213 19.43 14.11 -15.92
CA ASP A 213 19.83 13.03 -15.00
C ASP A 213 18.73 12.77 -13.95
N TYR A 214 18.10 11.60 -14.10
CA TYR A 214 17.02 11.10 -13.25
C TYR A 214 17.48 10.77 -11.83
N PHE A 215 18.76 10.48 -11.65
CA PHE A 215 19.34 10.12 -10.35
C PHE A 215 19.73 11.36 -9.53
N ASN A 216 19.74 12.54 -10.15
CA ASN A 216 19.96 13.79 -9.44
C ASN A 216 18.69 14.24 -8.71
N GLU A 217 18.68 14.09 -7.38
CA GLU A 217 17.56 14.47 -6.51
C GLU A 217 17.11 15.92 -6.66
N LYS A 218 18.02 16.82 -7.06
CA LYS A 218 17.72 18.26 -7.25
C LYS A 218 16.75 18.50 -8.41
N ASN A 219 16.68 17.58 -9.37
CA ASN A 219 15.80 17.67 -10.54
C ASN A 219 14.40 17.12 -10.28
N SER A 220 14.19 16.48 -9.13
CA SER A 220 12.94 15.81 -8.82
C SER A 220 11.95 16.73 -8.12
N ARG A 221 10.66 16.58 -8.44
CA ARG A 221 9.58 17.23 -7.69
C ARG A 221 9.13 16.28 -6.59
N TYR A 222 8.77 16.83 -5.43
CA TYR A 222 8.30 16.03 -4.31
C TYR A 222 6.90 16.49 -3.92
N SER A 223 5.94 15.57 -3.98
CA SER A 223 4.70 15.72 -3.22
C SER A 223 4.91 15.13 -1.84
N HIS A 224 4.34 15.75 -0.81
CA HIS A 224 4.51 15.30 0.56
C HIS A 224 3.18 15.21 1.30
N LEU A 225 3.04 14.15 2.06
CA LEU A 225 1.95 13.95 3.01
C LEU A 225 2.57 13.88 4.40
N THR A 226 2.29 14.87 5.23
CA THR A 226 2.78 14.92 6.61
C THR A 226 1.63 14.59 7.54
N SER A 227 1.87 13.66 8.47
CA SER A 227 0.90 13.28 9.49
C SER A 227 0.76 14.36 10.55
N GLU A 228 -0.29 14.26 11.37
CA GLU A 228 -0.27 14.92 12.67
C GLU A 228 0.74 14.26 13.62
N ALA A 229 1.03 14.91 14.75
CA ALA A 229 1.81 14.32 15.81
C ALA A 229 0.98 13.25 16.55
N TYR A 230 1.51 12.03 16.64
CA TYR A 230 0.88 10.91 17.33
C TYR A 230 1.70 10.50 18.54
N PRO A 231 1.07 10.18 19.69
CA PRO A 231 1.79 9.70 20.86
C PRO A 231 2.42 8.35 20.56
N LEU A 232 3.74 8.29 20.73
CA LEU A 232 4.49 7.05 20.62
C LEU A 232 4.45 6.36 21.97
N ARG A 233 3.58 5.35 22.12
CA ARG A 233 3.57 4.50 23.32
C ARG A 233 4.90 3.75 23.40
N LEU A 234 5.81 4.23 24.24
CA LEU A 234 6.97 3.48 24.70
C LEU A 234 6.42 2.50 25.75
N ALA A 235 6.54 1.19 25.54
CA ALA A 235 6.20 0.24 26.59
C ALA A 235 7.02 0.62 27.83
N LEU A 236 6.35 0.78 28.97
CA LEU A 236 7.01 0.91 30.27
C LEU A 236 7.98 -0.28 30.40
N ARG A 237 9.22 0.03 30.77
CA ARG A 237 10.20 -1.00 31.15
C ARG A 237 9.68 -1.80 32.32
#